data_AF-A0A7W7SPV3-F1
#
_entry.id   AF-A0A7W7SPV3-F1
#
_cell.length_a   1.000
_cell.length_b   1.000
_cell.length_c   1.000
_cell.angle_alpha   90.00
_cell.angle_beta   90.00
_cell.angle_gamma   90.00
#
_symmetry.space_group_name_H-M   'P 1'
#
loop_
_entity.id
_entity.type
_entity.pdbx_description
1 polymer ?
#
loop_
_entity_poly.entity_id
_entity_poly.type
_entity_poly.pdbx_seq_one_letter_code
_entity_poly.pdbx_strand_id
1 'polypeptide(L)'
;MSGGNVGHRNGPRTATAIVGLAVLALLGALAGCRIPGGRAPATPWPHGPVSSWQWQLSGELDPEAEARVFVLDPFTTPAEDVRRLAGRDRRLVCYVEVGTARPDRPDVARFPAPVLGAATGVPPTDDDRNGGRWLDIRQWSVIEPILADRFRLCRGKGFEAVMPAHMDGYAHRSGFPLTFDDQLVFNRRLAGLIRSLHLSPGLTNDVDQVMALQPEFDFVVNEGCSRRRECARLLPFVEAGKPVLHVEYDQPTSTFCVETVGYGFVSMRKNRILDAWRDPCPD
;
A
#
# COMPACT_ATOMS: atom_id res chain seq x y z
N MET A 1 60.51 35.13 -15.48
CA MET A 1 61.47 35.75 -16.42
C MET A 1 61.79 34.69 -17.47
N SER A 2 61.08 34.68 -18.60
CA SER A 2 61.33 35.48 -19.81
C SER A 2 62.41 34.87 -20.70
N GLY A 3 61.99 34.53 -21.93
CA GLY A 3 62.82 34.33 -23.13
C GLY A 3 63.55 32.98 -23.20
N GLY A 4 63.73 32.35 -24.35
CA GLY A 4 63.37 32.72 -25.72
C GLY A 4 63.70 31.54 -26.64
N ASN A 5 62.90 31.43 -27.69
CA ASN A 5 62.95 30.41 -28.75
C ASN A 5 63.90 30.86 -29.90
N VAL A 6 63.97 30.04 -30.96
CA VAL A 6 64.50 30.26 -32.34
C VAL A 6 65.87 29.60 -32.60
N GLY A 7 66.14 28.87 -33.69
CA GLY A 7 65.38 28.62 -34.92
C GLY A 7 66.08 27.57 -35.81
N HIS A 8 65.28 26.84 -36.60
CA HIS A 8 65.19 26.88 -38.07
C HIS A 8 66.22 26.08 -38.88
N ARG A 9 65.71 25.16 -39.70
CA ARG A 9 66.24 24.88 -41.04
C ARG A 9 65.12 24.83 -42.08
N ASN A 10 65.40 25.51 -43.19
CA ASN A 10 64.62 25.73 -44.41
C ASN A 10 64.45 24.41 -45.20
N GLY A 11 63.35 24.22 -45.92
CA GLY A 11 63.26 24.67 -47.31
C GLY A 11 62.18 23.89 -48.11
N PRO A 12 61.88 24.31 -49.35
CA PRO A 12 60.52 24.45 -49.88
C PRO A 12 60.14 23.38 -50.92
N ARG A 13 58.84 23.30 -51.28
CA ARG A 13 58.39 23.20 -52.70
C ARG A 13 56.85 23.12 -52.87
N THR A 14 56.34 24.16 -53.54
CA THR A 14 55.34 24.16 -54.64
C THR A 14 53.93 23.59 -54.42
N ALA A 15 52.99 24.53 -54.34
CA ALA A 15 51.70 24.66 -55.06
C ALA A 15 51.09 23.41 -55.75
N THR A 16 49.80 23.16 -55.53
CA THR A 16 48.71 23.43 -56.49
C THR A 16 47.36 23.37 -55.76
N ALA A 17 46.49 24.35 -56.00
CA ALA A 17 45.14 24.41 -55.47
C ALA A 17 44.19 23.50 -56.26
N ILE A 18 43.37 22.71 -55.57
CA ILE A 18 42.08 22.23 -56.09
C ILE A 18 41.04 22.45 -54.98
N VAL A 19 40.10 23.33 -55.28
CA VAL A 19 38.89 23.60 -54.51
C VAL A 19 38.00 22.35 -54.56
N GLY A 20 37.62 21.81 -53.41
CA GLY A 20 36.73 20.66 -53.31
C GLY A 20 35.98 20.67 -51.99
N LEU A 21 34.76 21.17 -52.02
CA LEU A 21 33.77 21.24 -50.94
C LEU A 21 33.49 19.84 -50.35
N ALA A 22 33.70 19.65 -49.05
CA ALA A 22 33.00 18.61 -48.27
C ALA A 22 33.13 18.89 -46.76
N VAL A 23 32.33 19.83 -46.26
CA VAL A 23 31.99 19.89 -44.83
C VAL A 23 31.03 18.73 -44.57
N LEU A 24 31.54 17.61 -44.06
CA LEU A 24 30.69 16.55 -43.49
C LEU A 24 30.83 16.60 -41.96
N ALA A 25 29.69 16.83 -41.32
CA ALA A 25 29.55 17.13 -39.91
C ALA A 25 30.08 16.02 -38.99
N LEU A 26 31.04 16.36 -38.12
CA LEU A 26 31.29 15.63 -36.88
C LEU A 26 30.25 16.08 -35.84
N LEU A 27 29.06 15.51 -35.91
CA LEU A 27 28.03 15.62 -34.86
C LEU A 27 27.37 14.25 -34.67
N GLY A 28 27.98 13.43 -33.82
CA GLY A 28 27.43 12.15 -33.36
C GLY A 28 28.43 11.50 -32.41
N ALA A 29 28.13 11.12 -31.17
CA ALA A 29 26.89 11.13 -30.43
C ALA A 29 27.22 11.38 -28.95
N LEU A 30 26.76 12.49 -28.38
CA LEU A 30 26.47 12.52 -26.94
C LEU A 30 25.19 11.70 -26.77
N ALA A 31 25.34 10.38 -26.72
CA ALA A 31 24.32 9.50 -26.21
C ALA A 31 24.21 9.80 -24.71
N GLY A 32 23.42 10.84 -24.38
CA GLY A 32 22.98 11.05 -23.02
C GLY A 32 22.37 9.74 -22.53
N CYS A 33 22.86 9.24 -21.41
CA CYS A 33 22.15 8.22 -20.65
C CYS A 33 20.77 8.76 -20.30
N ARG A 34 19.79 8.56 -21.18
CA ARG A 34 18.38 8.59 -20.83
C ARG A 34 18.19 7.37 -19.94
N ILE A 35 18.29 7.57 -18.63
CA ILE A 35 17.61 6.70 -17.68
C ILE A 35 16.17 6.64 -18.18
N PRO A 36 15.62 5.47 -18.54
CA PRO A 36 14.22 5.37 -18.84
C PRO A 36 13.48 5.74 -17.55
N GLY A 37 13.00 6.99 -17.46
CA GLY A 37 11.99 7.41 -16.51
C GLY A 37 10.64 6.80 -16.86
N GLY A 38 10.64 5.53 -17.29
CA GLY A 38 9.43 4.73 -17.42
C GLY A 38 8.98 4.45 -16.01
N ARG A 39 8.07 5.29 -15.51
CA ARG A 39 7.17 4.92 -14.42
C ARG A 39 6.54 3.60 -14.86
N ALA A 40 7.04 2.47 -14.35
CA ALA A 40 6.35 1.21 -14.54
C ALA A 40 4.89 1.47 -14.15
N PRO A 41 3.91 1.10 -14.99
CA PRO A 41 2.51 1.20 -14.58
C PRO A 41 2.41 0.59 -13.20
N ALA A 42 1.81 1.31 -12.24
CA ALA A 42 1.44 0.67 -10.98
C ALA A 42 0.70 -0.60 -11.40
N THR A 43 1.19 -1.78 -11.02
CA THR A 43 0.47 -3.01 -11.31
C THR A 43 -0.90 -2.80 -10.67
N PRO A 44 -1.98 -2.63 -11.46
CA PRO A 44 -3.29 -2.53 -10.87
C PRO A 44 -3.49 -3.83 -10.10
N TRP A 45 -4.26 -3.78 -9.00
CA TRP A 45 -4.83 -5.00 -8.44
C TRP A 45 -5.33 -5.84 -9.62
N PRO A 46 -4.75 -7.02 -9.89
CA PRO A 46 -4.96 -7.66 -11.17
C PRO A 46 -6.45 -7.92 -11.36
N HIS A 47 -6.95 -7.49 -12.52
CA HIS A 47 -8.32 -7.70 -12.94
C HIS A 47 -8.66 -9.19 -12.81
N GLY A 48 -9.68 -9.50 -12.02
CA GLY A 48 -10.15 -10.87 -11.83
C GLY A 48 -10.97 -11.02 -10.56
N PRO A 49 -11.91 -11.98 -10.55
CA PRO A 49 -12.72 -12.25 -9.36
C PRO A 49 -11.82 -12.72 -8.21
N VAL A 50 -11.96 -12.08 -7.06
CA VAL A 50 -11.48 -12.65 -5.80
C VAL A 50 -12.58 -13.58 -5.32
N SER A 51 -12.29 -14.88 -5.18
CA SER A 51 -13.26 -15.85 -4.67
C SER A 51 -13.04 -16.16 -3.19
N SER A 52 -11.82 -16.01 -2.68
CA SER A 52 -11.52 -16.32 -1.28
C SER A 52 -10.33 -15.54 -0.77
N TRP A 53 -10.35 -15.25 0.53
CA TRP A 53 -9.29 -14.54 1.21
C TRP A 53 -9.02 -15.12 2.60
N GLN A 54 -7.84 -14.80 3.12
CA GLN A 54 -7.38 -15.13 4.45
C GLN A 54 -6.76 -13.89 5.06
N TRP A 55 -7.20 -13.55 6.27
CA TRP A 55 -6.63 -12.47 7.06
C TRP A 55 -6.01 -13.07 8.32
N GLN A 56 -4.68 -13.11 8.37
CA GLN A 56 -3.95 -13.74 9.46
C GLN A 56 -2.82 -12.82 9.93
N LEU A 57 -2.97 -12.27 11.13
CA LEU A 57 -2.00 -11.38 11.76
C LEU A 57 -1.37 -12.00 13.03
N SER A 58 -1.88 -13.15 13.47
CA SER A 58 -1.38 -13.85 14.66
C SER A 58 -1.29 -15.36 14.44
N GLY A 59 -0.67 -16.04 15.41
CA GLY A 59 -0.42 -17.48 15.36
C GLY A 59 0.60 -17.89 14.30
N GLU A 60 0.80 -19.20 14.16
CA GLU A 60 1.61 -19.77 13.09
C GLU A 60 0.89 -19.63 11.75
N LEU A 61 1.57 -19.08 10.74
CA LEU A 61 1.04 -18.93 9.39
C LEU A 61 0.57 -20.29 8.86
N ASP A 62 -0.69 -20.38 8.41
CA ASP A 62 -1.18 -21.54 7.69
C ASP A 62 -1.04 -21.32 6.17
N PRO A 63 0.01 -21.89 5.52
CA PRO A 63 0.19 -21.77 4.08
C PRO A 63 -0.76 -22.68 3.29
N GLU A 64 -1.50 -23.59 3.91
CA GLU A 64 -2.39 -24.53 3.22
C GLU A 64 -3.83 -24.00 3.13
N ALA A 65 -4.17 -22.94 3.85
CA ALA A 65 -5.46 -22.27 3.72
C ALA A 65 -5.84 -22.02 2.25
N GLU A 66 -7.01 -22.53 1.84
CA GLU A 66 -7.56 -22.40 0.49
C GLU A 66 -8.10 -20.98 0.24
N ALA A 67 -7.17 -20.04 0.11
CA ALA A 67 -7.44 -18.63 -0.13
C ALA A 67 -6.64 -18.12 -1.34
N ARG A 68 -7.25 -17.25 -2.14
CA ARG A 68 -6.58 -16.57 -3.25
C ARG A 68 -5.85 -15.31 -2.82
N VAL A 69 -6.32 -14.65 -1.77
CA VAL A 69 -5.74 -13.43 -1.19
C VAL A 69 -5.32 -13.70 0.25
N PHE A 70 -4.10 -13.30 0.63
CA PHE A 70 -3.60 -13.36 2.00
C PHE A 70 -3.25 -11.95 2.48
N VAL A 71 -3.87 -11.53 3.58
CA VAL A 71 -3.54 -10.32 4.32
C VAL A 71 -2.64 -10.70 5.49
N LEU A 72 -1.39 -10.23 5.48
CA LEU A 72 -0.36 -10.60 6.45
C LEU A 72 0.36 -9.37 6.99
N ASP A 73 0.93 -9.51 8.18
CA ASP A 73 1.72 -8.46 8.83
C ASP A 73 3.17 -8.45 8.30
N PRO A 74 3.68 -7.32 7.77
CA PRO A 74 5.02 -7.24 7.20
C PRO A 74 6.14 -7.26 8.23
N PHE A 75 5.88 -7.00 9.51
CA PHE A 75 6.91 -7.04 10.55
C PHE A 75 7.12 -8.46 11.06
N THR A 76 6.05 -9.23 11.22
CA THR A 76 6.13 -10.58 11.77
C THR A 76 6.23 -11.69 10.72
N THR A 77 5.84 -11.44 9.47
CA THR A 77 5.93 -12.44 8.38
C THR A 77 7.30 -12.39 7.70
N PRO A 78 8.11 -13.47 7.70
CA PRO A 78 9.36 -13.55 6.96
C PRO A 78 9.18 -13.40 5.45
N ALA A 79 10.18 -12.82 4.77
CA ALA A 79 10.14 -12.66 3.30
C ALA A 79 10.09 -14.00 2.54
N GLU A 80 10.63 -15.07 3.13
CA GLU A 80 10.55 -16.42 2.57
C GLU A 80 9.13 -16.97 2.53
N ASP A 81 8.32 -16.70 3.55
CA ASP A 81 6.93 -17.12 3.62
C ASP A 81 6.08 -16.36 2.59
N VAL A 82 6.30 -15.04 2.47
CA VAL A 82 5.65 -14.21 1.45
C VAL A 82 5.96 -14.74 0.05
N ARG A 83 7.22 -15.07 -0.25
CA ARG A 83 7.63 -15.65 -1.54
C ARG A 83 7.05 -17.05 -1.77
N ARG A 84 7.01 -17.90 -0.73
CA ARG A 84 6.44 -19.25 -0.81
C ARG A 84 4.96 -19.19 -1.17
N LEU A 85 4.21 -18.28 -0.55
CA LEU A 85 2.80 -18.06 -0.87
C LEU A 85 2.62 -17.48 -2.28
N ALA A 86 3.44 -16.50 -2.67
CA ALA A 86 3.38 -15.89 -4.00
C ALA A 86 3.61 -16.91 -5.12
N GLY A 87 4.50 -17.89 -4.90
CA GLY A 87 4.75 -18.99 -5.83
C GLY A 87 3.57 -19.96 -6.03
N ARG A 88 2.48 -19.81 -5.29
CA ARG A 88 1.24 -20.60 -5.41
C ARG A 88 0.09 -19.83 -6.08
N ASP A 89 0.42 -18.82 -6.91
CA ASP A 89 -0.54 -17.92 -7.57
C ASP A 89 -1.51 -17.22 -6.60
N ARG A 90 -1.05 -16.95 -5.39
CA ARG A 90 -1.78 -16.20 -4.36
C ARG A 90 -1.39 -14.73 -4.41
N ARG A 91 -2.32 -13.86 -4.02
CA ARG A 91 -2.11 -12.42 -3.87
C ARG A 91 -1.74 -12.09 -2.44
N LEU A 92 -0.71 -11.28 -2.25
CA LEU A 92 -0.20 -10.92 -0.93
C LEU A 92 -0.49 -9.45 -0.65
N VAL A 93 -1.26 -9.21 0.40
CA VAL A 93 -1.67 -7.89 0.89
C VAL A 93 -0.97 -7.61 2.21
N CYS A 94 -0.30 -6.47 2.27
CA CYS A 94 0.45 -6.03 3.43
C CYS A 94 -0.47 -5.25 4.39
N TYR A 95 -0.74 -5.80 5.58
CA TYR A 95 -1.45 -5.06 6.62
C TYR A 95 -0.54 -4.01 7.25
N VAL A 96 -0.98 -2.75 7.30
CA VAL A 96 -0.17 -1.65 7.86
C VAL A 96 -1.05 -0.72 8.68
N GLU A 97 -0.72 -0.48 9.95
CA GLU A 97 -1.36 0.62 10.68
C GLU A 97 -0.94 1.96 10.10
N VAL A 98 -1.91 2.78 9.69
CA VAL A 98 -1.64 4.12 9.14
C VAL A 98 -2.25 5.25 9.98
N GLY A 99 -3.36 4.99 10.68
CA GLY A 99 -3.97 5.97 11.59
C GLY A 99 -3.58 5.79 13.05
N THR A 100 -2.78 4.77 13.38
CA THR A 100 -2.36 4.48 14.76
C THR A 100 -0.88 4.11 14.84
N ALA A 101 -0.25 4.47 15.95
CA ALA A 101 1.08 4.02 16.33
C ALA A 101 0.95 2.97 17.43
N ARG A 102 1.39 1.74 17.16
CA ARG A 102 1.42 0.68 18.16
C ARG A 102 2.79 0.57 18.85
N PRO A 103 2.82 0.32 20.17
CA PRO A 103 4.07 0.28 20.95
C PRO A 103 4.97 -0.92 20.64
N ASP A 104 4.44 -1.99 20.08
CA ASP A 104 5.16 -3.21 19.71
C ASP A 104 5.85 -3.11 18.33
N ARG A 105 5.59 -2.04 17.56
CA ARG A 105 6.22 -1.85 16.25
C ARG A 105 7.66 -1.37 16.40
N PRO A 106 8.61 -1.90 15.61
CA PRO A 106 10.02 -1.55 15.74
C PRO A 106 10.33 -0.10 15.37
N ASP A 107 9.41 0.57 14.68
CA ASP A 107 9.54 1.96 14.25
C ASP A 107 8.75 2.95 15.12
N VAL A 108 8.13 2.50 16.22
CA VAL A 108 7.24 3.36 17.04
C VAL A 108 7.94 4.60 17.58
N ALA A 109 9.24 4.48 17.92
CA ALA A 109 10.04 5.59 18.45
C ALA A 109 10.22 6.74 17.45
N ARG A 110 9.90 6.54 16.16
CA ARG A 110 9.96 7.58 15.13
C ARG A 110 8.75 8.51 15.15
N PHE A 111 7.64 8.14 15.81
CA PHE A 111 6.49 9.02 15.96
C PHE A 111 6.72 9.97 17.14
N PRO A 112 6.91 11.29 16.90
CA PRO A 112 7.16 12.23 17.99
C PRO A 112 5.90 12.45 18.83
N ALA A 113 6.07 12.82 20.09
CA ALA A 113 4.96 13.00 21.03
C ALA A 113 3.79 13.87 20.51
N PRO A 114 3.99 14.97 19.77
CA PRO A 114 2.90 15.82 19.27
C PRO A 114 1.95 15.14 18.27
N VAL A 115 2.39 14.06 17.59
CA VAL A 115 1.51 13.33 16.66
C VAL A 115 0.75 12.19 17.33
N LEU A 116 1.01 11.91 18.62
CA LEU A 116 0.41 10.80 19.34
C LEU A 116 -0.78 11.27 20.18
N GLY A 117 -1.97 10.76 19.85
CA GLY A 117 -3.26 11.11 20.44
C GLY A 117 -3.71 10.15 21.55
N ALA A 118 -5.01 10.00 21.71
CA ALA A 118 -5.60 9.08 22.68
C ALA A 118 -5.26 7.62 22.33
N ALA A 119 -5.23 6.76 23.35
CA ALA A 119 -5.22 5.33 23.14
C ALA A 119 -6.50 4.91 22.39
N THR A 120 -6.37 3.98 21.45
CA THR A 120 -7.48 3.46 20.64
C THR A 120 -8.58 2.83 21.47
N GLY A 121 -8.27 2.34 22.68
CA GLY A 121 -9.24 1.69 23.57
C GLY A 121 -9.77 0.37 23.02
N VAL A 122 -9.25 -0.10 21.88
CA VAL A 122 -9.49 -1.43 21.34
C VAL A 122 -8.45 -2.34 21.99
N PRO A 123 -8.85 -3.30 22.84
CA PRO A 123 -7.95 -4.36 23.23
C PRO A 123 -7.59 -5.13 21.95
N PRO A 124 -6.32 -5.24 21.59
CA PRO A 124 -5.88 -6.30 20.71
C PRO A 124 -6.21 -7.60 21.43
N THR A 125 -7.07 -8.41 20.82
CA THR A 125 -6.82 -9.85 20.67
C THR A 125 -5.96 -10.46 21.78
N ASP A 126 -6.52 -10.61 22.98
CA ASP A 126 -6.08 -11.26 24.22
C ASP A 126 -4.60 -11.14 24.73
N ASP A 127 -3.61 -10.75 23.93
CA ASP A 127 -2.17 -10.76 24.26
C ASP A 127 -1.45 -9.38 24.20
N ASP A 128 -2.08 -8.30 23.74
CA ASP A 128 -1.41 -6.98 23.69
C ASP A 128 -2.18 -5.93 24.51
N ARG A 129 -1.89 -5.84 25.80
CA ARG A 129 -2.62 -4.96 26.73
C ARG A 129 -2.44 -3.44 26.49
N ASN A 130 -1.70 -3.02 25.46
CA ASN A 130 -1.36 -1.61 25.23
C ASN A 130 -1.77 -1.13 23.82
N GLY A 131 -3.04 -1.31 23.44
CA GLY A 131 -3.59 -0.88 22.16
C GLY A 131 -3.03 0.47 21.67
N GLY A 132 -2.83 0.59 20.35
CA GLY A 132 -2.10 1.71 19.75
C GLY A 132 -2.68 3.09 20.07
N ARG A 133 -1.90 4.14 19.83
CA ARG A 133 -2.35 5.54 19.95
C ARG A 133 -2.74 6.08 18.58
N TRP A 134 -3.86 6.82 18.51
CA TRP A 134 -4.27 7.51 17.29
C TRP A 134 -3.22 8.54 16.86
N LEU A 135 -3.08 8.74 15.55
CA LEU A 135 -2.16 9.71 14.97
C LEU A 135 -2.87 11.01 14.58
N ASP A 136 -2.20 12.16 14.75
CA ASP A 136 -2.65 13.42 14.13
C ASP A 136 -2.35 13.38 12.63
N ILE A 137 -3.27 12.82 11.85
CA ILE A 137 -3.13 12.64 10.39
C ILE A 137 -2.92 13.94 9.61
N ARG A 138 -3.17 15.11 10.22
CA ARG A 138 -2.91 16.43 9.62
C ARG A 138 -1.41 16.74 9.56
N GLN A 139 -0.61 16.11 10.44
CA GLN A 139 0.86 16.23 10.51
C GLN A 139 1.53 15.34 9.44
N TRP A 140 1.08 15.44 8.20
CA TRP A 140 1.50 14.56 7.10
C TRP A 140 3.01 14.55 6.88
N SER A 141 3.68 15.71 6.94
CA SER A 141 5.14 15.79 6.75
C SER A 141 5.94 15.01 7.80
N VAL A 142 5.36 14.74 8.97
CA VAL A 142 5.96 13.93 10.03
C VAL A 142 5.66 12.44 9.84
N ILE A 143 4.43 12.12 9.44
CA ILE A 143 3.93 10.74 9.34
C ILE A 143 4.35 10.06 8.03
N GLU A 144 4.34 10.79 6.91
CA GLU A 144 4.62 10.29 5.57
C GLU A 144 5.93 9.48 5.50
N PRO A 145 7.09 9.99 5.99
CA PRO A 145 8.35 9.26 5.83
C PRO A 145 8.34 7.91 6.55
N ILE A 146 7.61 7.79 7.66
CA ILE A 146 7.49 6.55 8.43
C ILE A 146 6.62 5.54 7.66
N LEU A 147 5.46 5.98 7.16
CA LEU A 147 4.57 5.13 6.38
C LEU A 147 5.19 4.71 5.04
N ALA A 148 5.94 5.61 4.39
CA ALA A 148 6.67 5.30 3.17
C ALA A 148 7.69 4.16 3.40
N ASP A 149 8.37 4.13 4.55
CA ASP A 149 9.28 3.03 4.89
C ASP A 149 8.54 1.72 5.15
N ARG A 150 7.38 1.75 5.80
CA ARG A 150 6.51 0.56 5.95
C ARG A 150 6.08 0.01 4.59
N PHE A 151 5.68 0.87 3.67
CA PHE A 151 5.29 0.46 2.32
C PHE A 151 6.50 -0.02 1.49
N ARG A 152 7.69 0.56 1.66
CA ARG A 152 8.94 0.02 1.07
C ARG A 152 9.26 -1.37 1.62
N LEU A 153 9.04 -1.61 2.92
CA LEU A 153 9.17 -2.94 3.52
C LEU A 153 8.19 -3.93 2.87
N CYS A 154 6.91 -3.55 2.72
CA CYS A 154 5.93 -4.37 2.01
C CYS A 154 6.41 -4.73 0.60
N ARG A 155 6.81 -3.71 -0.19
CA ARG A 155 7.31 -3.92 -1.56
C ARG A 155 8.54 -4.82 -1.58
N GLY A 156 9.50 -4.59 -0.69
CA GLY A 156 10.75 -5.36 -0.60
C GLY A 156 10.55 -6.83 -0.21
N LYS A 157 9.49 -7.13 0.57
CA LYS A 157 9.11 -8.51 0.92
C LYS A 157 8.32 -9.23 -0.18
N GLY A 158 7.85 -8.51 -1.20
CA GLY A 158 7.11 -9.08 -2.33
C GLY A 158 5.59 -8.98 -2.22
N PHE A 159 5.06 -8.15 -1.32
CA PHE A 159 3.64 -7.83 -1.31
C PHE A 159 3.25 -7.03 -2.57
N GLU A 160 2.02 -7.22 -3.04
CA GLU A 160 1.48 -6.58 -4.23
C GLU A 160 0.52 -5.42 -3.88
N ALA A 161 -0.04 -5.45 -2.67
CA ALA A 161 -1.04 -4.51 -2.20
C ALA A 161 -0.82 -4.16 -0.73
N VAL A 162 -1.51 -3.11 -0.27
CA VAL A 162 -1.53 -2.69 1.13
C VAL A 162 -2.98 -2.61 1.60
N MET A 163 -3.24 -3.19 2.77
CA MET A 163 -4.43 -2.94 3.57
C MET A 163 -4.05 -1.96 4.69
N PRO A 164 -4.15 -0.64 4.44
CA PRO A 164 -3.98 0.37 5.47
C PRO A 164 -5.11 0.27 6.51
N ALA A 165 -4.77 0.18 7.79
CA ALA A 165 -5.73 0.05 8.88
C ALA A 165 -5.88 1.35 9.68
N HIS A 166 -7.03 1.49 10.36
CA HIS A 166 -7.40 2.67 11.15
C HIS A 166 -7.55 3.95 10.31
N MET A 167 -8.26 3.85 9.19
CA MET A 167 -8.44 4.93 8.21
C MET A 167 -9.65 5.85 8.51
N ASP A 168 -10.18 5.81 9.72
CA ASP A 168 -11.45 6.42 10.11
C ASP A 168 -11.35 7.21 11.43
N GLY A 169 -10.14 7.68 11.79
CA GLY A 169 -9.84 8.31 13.08
C GLY A 169 -10.71 9.51 13.46
N TYR A 170 -11.30 10.22 12.48
CA TYR A 170 -12.29 11.29 12.73
C TYR A 170 -13.59 10.79 13.38
N ALA A 171 -13.95 9.53 13.18
CA ALA A 171 -15.13 8.89 13.77
C ALA A 171 -14.86 8.35 15.19
N HIS A 172 -13.63 8.49 15.69
CA HIS A 172 -13.21 7.97 16.99
C HIS A 172 -12.77 9.09 17.94
N ARG A 173 -12.69 8.77 19.23
CA ARG A 173 -12.04 9.66 20.23
C ARG A 173 -10.52 9.60 20.06
N SER A 174 -10.02 10.17 18.97
CA SER A 174 -8.59 10.15 18.61
C SER A 174 -7.71 11.01 19.51
N GLY A 175 -8.30 11.90 20.32
CA GLY A 175 -7.55 12.93 21.05
C GLY A 175 -7.15 14.13 20.19
N PHE A 176 -7.54 14.14 18.91
CA PHE A 176 -7.38 15.26 17.99
C PHE A 176 -8.76 15.67 17.45
N PRO A 177 -8.95 16.95 17.10
CA PRO A 177 -10.18 17.43 16.48
C PRO A 177 -10.17 17.12 14.97
N LEU A 178 -10.04 15.84 14.62
CA LEU A 178 -10.03 15.39 13.22
C LEU A 178 -11.42 15.56 12.63
N THR A 179 -11.48 16.17 11.45
CA THR A 179 -12.72 16.35 10.70
C THR A 179 -12.87 15.28 9.62
N PHE A 180 -14.08 15.20 9.04
CA PHE A 180 -14.34 14.41 7.85
C PHE A 180 -13.36 14.77 6.71
N ASP A 181 -13.13 16.06 6.48
CA ASP A 181 -12.23 16.53 5.41
C ASP A 181 -10.77 16.19 5.69
N ASP A 182 -10.32 16.25 6.96
CA ASP A 182 -8.97 15.83 7.34
C ASP A 182 -8.73 14.35 6.98
N GLN A 183 -9.69 13.48 7.30
CA GLN A 183 -9.61 12.05 6.97
C GLN A 183 -9.60 11.82 5.46
N LEU A 184 -10.47 12.52 4.73
CA LEU A 184 -10.58 12.38 3.28
C LEU A 184 -9.26 12.77 2.58
N VAL A 185 -8.65 13.88 3.01
CA VAL A 185 -7.35 14.33 2.50
C VAL A 185 -6.24 13.32 2.83
N PHE A 186 -6.22 12.81 4.07
CA PHE A 186 -5.23 11.82 4.49
C PHE A 186 -5.35 10.51 3.69
N ASN A 187 -6.56 9.97 3.55
CA ASN A 187 -6.80 8.72 2.83
C ASN A 187 -6.43 8.84 1.33
N ARG A 188 -6.69 9.99 0.70
CA ARG A 188 -6.21 10.29 -0.67
C ARG A 188 -4.68 10.33 -0.76
N ARG A 189 -4.02 11.01 0.18
CA ARG A 189 -2.54 11.08 0.23
C ARG A 189 -1.93 9.68 0.41
N LEU A 190 -2.53 8.85 1.25
CA LEU A 190 -2.11 7.46 1.45
C LEU A 190 -2.22 6.64 0.17
N ALA A 191 -3.37 6.70 -0.52
CA ALA A 191 -3.55 6.00 -1.79
C ALA A 191 -2.48 6.41 -2.81
N GLY A 192 -2.20 7.72 -2.91
CA GLY A 192 -1.14 8.26 -3.76
C GLY A 192 0.26 7.75 -3.38
N LEU A 193 0.59 7.72 -2.10
CA LEU A 193 1.88 7.23 -1.59
C LEU A 193 2.06 5.74 -1.85
N ILE A 194 1.05 4.92 -1.57
CA ILE A 194 1.06 3.47 -1.82
C ILE A 194 1.28 3.20 -3.32
N ARG A 195 0.54 3.89 -4.19
CA ARG A 195 0.71 3.78 -5.65
C ARG A 195 2.09 4.22 -6.13
N SER A 196 2.68 5.25 -5.52
CA SER A 196 4.03 5.72 -5.86
C SER A 196 5.11 4.66 -5.61
N LEU A 197 4.83 3.68 -4.74
CA LEU A 197 5.69 2.56 -4.41
C LEU A 197 5.30 1.27 -5.17
N HIS A 198 4.48 1.39 -6.21
CA HIS A 198 4.01 0.27 -7.05
C HIS A 198 3.26 -0.81 -6.27
N LEU A 199 2.46 -0.39 -5.30
CA LEU A 199 1.54 -1.23 -4.53
C LEU A 199 0.09 -0.80 -4.81
N SER A 200 -0.84 -1.75 -4.76
CA SER A 200 -2.28 -1.46 -4.87
C SER A 200 -2.85 -1.04 -3.51
N PRO A 201 -3.47 0.15 -3.37
CA PRO A 201 -4.06 0.59 -2.10
C PRO A 201 -5.47 0.01 -1.89
N GLY A 202 -5.73 -0.56 -0.71
CA GLY A 202 -7.09 -0.86 -0.24
C GLY A 202 -7.64 0.24 0.67
N LEU A 203 -8.96 0.41 0.71
CA LEU A 203 -9.64 1.15 1.77
C LEU A 203 -10.00 0.17 2.89
N THR A 204 -9.82 0.52 4.16
CA THR A 204 -10.29 -0.31 5.28
C THR A 204 -11.29 0.46 6.11
N ASN A 205 -12.49 -0.09 6.27
CA ASN A 205 -13.62 0.55 6.96
C ASN A 205 -13.94 1.92 6.34
N ASP A 206 -13.99 2.99 7.14
CA ASP A 206 -14.28 4.37 6.70
C ASP A 206 -15.53 4.49 5.81
N VAL A 207 -16.59 3.80 6.24
CA VAL A 207 -17.80 3.55 5.44
C VAL A 207 -18.50 4.85 5.04
N ASP A 208 -18.38 5.92 5.84
CA ASP A 208 -18.97 7.21 5.51
C ASP A 208 -18.31 7.92 4.33
N GLN A 209 -17.06 7.60 4.02
CA GLN A 209 -16.30 8.25 2.96
C GLN A 209 -16.21 7.42 1.69
N VAL A 210 -16.78 6.20 1.66
CA VAL A 210 -16.68 5.25 0.55
C VAL A 210 -17.01 5.89 -0.80
N MET A 211 -18.12 6.63 -0.91
CA MET A 211 -18.50 7.29 -2.17
C MET A 211 -17.43 8.24 -2.71
N ALA A 212 -16.71 8.94 -1.83
CA ALA A 212 -15.69 9.93 -2.20
C ALA A 212 -14.28 9.33 -2.36
N LEU A 213 -14.03 8.16 -1.75
CA LEU A 213 -12.73 7.49 -1.73
C LEU A 213 -12.63 6.33 -2.71
N GLN A 214 -13.74 5.70 -3.09
CA GLN A 214 -13.75 4.55 -3.99
C GLN A 214 -12.86 4.72 -5.24
N PRO A 215 -12.81 5.88 -5.93
CA PRO A 215 -11.96 6.03 -7.11
C PRO A 215 -10.45 5.87 -6.84
N GLU A 216 -10.00 6.12 -5.60
CA GLU A 216 -8.59 6.15 -5.22
C GLU A 216 -8.03 4.77 -4.87
N PHE A 217 -8.90 3.86 -4.43
CA PHE A 217 -8.55 2.54 -3.91
C PHE A 217 -8.93 1.41 -4.87
N ASP A 218 -8.17 0.31 -4.86
CA ASP A 218 -8.35 -0.81 -5.78
C ASP A 218 -9.26 -1.92 -5.22
N PHE A 219 -9.46 -1.94 -3.90
CA PHE A 219 -10.36 -2.84 -3.18
C PHE A 219 -10.76 -2.21 -1.85
N VAL A 220 -11.72 -2.81 -1.14
CA VAL A 220 -12.08 -2.43 0.22
C VAL A 220 -12.10 -3.64 1.14
N VAL A 221 -11.65 -3.45 2.37
CA VAL A 221 -11.81 -4.39 3.48
C VAL A 221 -12.78 -3.77 4.48
N ASN A 222 -13.80 -4.52 4.89
CA ASN A 222 -14.75 -4.06 5.88
C ASN A 222 -14.93 -5.07 7.01
N GLU A 223 -14.99 -4.54 8.22
CA GLU A 223 -15.28 -5.28 9.43
C GLU A 223 -16.69 -4.97 9.93
N GLY A 224 -17.57 -5.97 9.92
CA GLY A 224 -18.80 -5.92 10.68
C GLY A 224 -19.94 -5.13 10.04
N CYS A 225 -19.96 -4.93 8.71
CA CYS A 225 -21.02 -4.14 8.10
C CYS A 225 -22.40 -4.79 8.25
N SER A 226 -22.50 -6.12 8.35
CA SER A 226 -23.80 -6.78 8.49
C SER A 226 -24.34 -6.54 9.88
N ARG A 227 -23.50 -6.69 10.91
CA ARG A 227 -23.83 -6.36 12.30
C ARG A 227 -24.27 -4.89 12.45
N ARG A 228 -23.65 -3.99 11.69
CA ARG A 228 -23.93 -2.54 11.71
C ARG A 228 -25.01 -2.11 10.72
N ARG A 229 -25.53 -3.02 9.89
CA ARG A 229 -26.53 -2.75 8.83
C ARG A 229 -26.07 -1.65 7.85
N GLU A 230 -24.80 -1.69 7.46
CA GLU A 230 -24.18 -0.69 6.60
C GLU A 230 -23.58 -1.28 5.31
N CYS A 231 -23.76 -2.59 5.06
CA CYS A 231 -23.13 -3.26 3.91
C CYS A 231 -23.48 -2.62 2.57
N ALA A 232 -24.73 -2.17 2.36
CA ALA A 232 -25.14 -1.50 1.12
C ALA A 232 -24.28 -0.26 0.77
N ARG A 233 -23.61 0.36 1.76
CA ARG A 233 -22.75 1.52 1.53
C ARG A 233 -21.42 1.17 0.86
N LEU A 234 -21.07 -0.12 0.77
CA LEU A 234 -19.89 -0.63 0.09
C LEU A 234 -20.15 -1.00 -1.38
N LEU A 235 -21.41 -0.99 -1.83
CA LEU A 235 -21.79 -1.25 -3.23
C LEU A 235 -21.03 -0.41 -4.27
N PRO A 236 -20.60 0.84 -4.01
CA PRO A 236 -19.79 1.58 -4.97
C PRO A 236 -18.50 0.87 -5.40
N PHE A 237 -17.90 0.05 -4.53
CA PHE A 237 -16.76 -0.79 -4.93
C PHE A 237 -17.20 -1.91 -5.87
N VAL A 238 -18.30 -2.60 -5.56
CA VAL A 238 -18.86 -3.67 -6.39
C VAL A 238 -19.27 -3.17 -7.76
N GLU A 239 -20.00 -2.06 -7.82
CA GLU A 239 -20.46 -1.42 -9.07
C GLU A 239 -19.29 -0.99 -9.96
N ALA A 240 -18.15 -0.65 -9.37
CA ALA A 240 -16.91 -0.36 -10.08
C ALA A 240 -16.06 -1.61 -10.40
N GLY A 241 -16.56 -2.82 -10.13
CA GLY A 241 -15.85 -4.08 -10.36
C GLY A 241 -14.65 -4.30 -9.43
N LYS A 242 -14.64 -3.66 -8.25
CA LYS A 242 -13.57 -3.76 -7.25
C LYS A 242 -13.96 -4.72 -6.12
N PRO A 243 -13.04 -5.57 -5.64
CA PRO A 243 -13.36 -6.51 -4.57
C PRO A 243 -13.77 -5.84 -3.27
N VAL A 244 -14.77 -6.41 -2.60
CA VAL A 244 -15.14 -6.12 -1.22
C VAL A 244 -14.81 -7.35 -0.38
N LEU A 245 -13.77 -7.24 0.45
CA LEU A 245 -13.35 -8.27 1.39
C LEU A 245 -14.02 -8.00 2.73
N HIS A 246 -14.98 -8.84 3.12
CA HIS A 246 -15.85 -8.57 4.27
C HIS A 246 -15.66 -9.62 5.37
N VAL A 247 -15.53 -9.14 6.61
CA VAL A 247 -15.38 -10.02 7.79
C VAL A 247 -16.40 -9.71 8.88
N GLU A 248 -16.99 -10.76 9.44
CA GLU A 248 -17.74 -10.73 10.70
C GLU A 248 -17.03 -11.54 11.79
N TYR A 249 -17.26 -11.19 13.05
CA TYR A 249 -16.65 -11.89 14.19
C TYR A 249 -17.69 -12.63 15.04
N ASP A 250 -18.79 -11.95 15.36
CA ASP A 250 -19.78 -12.42 16.33
C ASP A 250 -20.98 -13.11 15.72
N GLN A 251 -21.23 -12.91 14.42
CA GLN A 251 -22.37 -13.50 13.73
C GLN A 251 -21.94 -14.80 13.02
N PRO A 252 -22.77 -15.85 13.03
CA PRO A 252 -22.51 -17.03 12.21
C PRO A 252 -22.71 -16.71 10.72
N THR A 253 -22.02 -17.44 9.86
CA THR A 253 -22.10 -17.31 8.38
C THR A 253 -23.53 -17.37 7.85
N SER A 254 -24.38 -18.21 8.44
CA SER A 254 -25.82 -18.29 8.10
C SER A 254 -26.60 -16.97 8.26
N THR A 255 -26.09 -16.01 9.03
CA THR A 255 -26.75 -14.71 9.25
C THR A 255 -26.40 -13.67 8.18
N PHE A 256 -25.15 -13.62 7.73
CA PHE A 256 -24.67 -12.53 6.87
C PHE A 256 -24.29 -12.98 5.45
N CYS A 257 -24.05 -14.28 5.21
CA CYS A 257 -23.59 -14.74 3.90
C CYS A 257 -24.62 -14.47 2.79
N VAL A 258 -25.91 -14.73 3.03
CA VAL A 258 -26.95 -14.51 2.01
C VAL A 258 -26.99 -13.04 1.55
N GLU A 259 -26.95 -12.10 2.49
CA GLU A 259 -26.93 -10.67 2.19
C GLU A 259 -25.63 -10.26 1.47
N THR A 260 -24.49 -10.60 2.08
CA THR A 260 -23.20 -10.06 1.62
C THR A 260 -22.73 -10.70 0.32
N VAL A 261 -22.94 -12.01 0.12
CA VAL A 261 -22.72 -12.67 -1.17
C VAL A 261 -23.71 -12.15 -2.22
N GLY A 262 -24.96 -11.88 -1.83
CA GLY A 262 -25.94 -11.22 -2.69
C GLY A 262 -25.51 -9.83 -3.17
N TYR A 263 -24.72 -9.10 -2.38
CA TYR A 263 -24.06 -7.85 -2.78
C TYR A 263 -22.75 -8.05 -3.56
N GLY A 264 -22.27 -9.28 -3.74
CA GLY A 264 -21.01 -9.57 -4.42
C GLY A 264 -19.76 -9.45 -3.55
N PHE A 265 -19.90 -9.55 -2.22
CA PHE A 265 -18.76 -9.50 -1.31
C PHE A 265 -18.11 -10.87 -1.18
N VAL A 266 -16.80 -10.87 -0.92
CA VAL A 266 -16.05 -12.06 -0.52
C VAL A 266 -16.01 -12.07 1.00
N SER A 267 -16.89 -12.87 1.59
CA SER A 267 -17.18 -12.80 3.02
C SER A 267 -16.63 -13.99 3.80
N MET A 268 -16.17 -13.74 5.03
CA MET A 268 -15.83 -14.81 5.98
C MET A 268 -16.13 -14.41 7.41
N ARG A 269 -16.31 -15.39 8.29
CA ARG A 269 -16.21 -15.20 9.73
C ARG A 269 -14.80 -15.47 10.21
N LYS A 270 -14.30 -14.66 11.14
CA LYS A 270 -12.98 -14.80 11.77
C LYS A 270 -13.06 -14.79 13.29
N ASN A 271 -12.04 -15.37 13.94
CA ASN A 271 -11.75 -15.05 15.32
C ASN A 271 -11.20 -13.63 15.37
N ARG A 272 -11.55 -12.86 16.41
CA ARG A 272 -11.01 -11.50 16.59
C ARG A 272 -9.49 -11.49 16.65
N ILE A 273 -8.88 -12.58 17.13
CA ILE A 273 -7.43 -12.70 17.23
C ILE A 273 -6.72 -12.76 15.87
N LEU A 274 -7.47 -12.94 14.77
CA LEU A 274 -6.94 -13.02 13.41
C LEU A 274 -5.84 -14.09 13.30
N ASP A 275 -6.08 -15.24 13.92
CA ASP A 275 -5.30 -16.47 13.78
C ASP A 275 -5.58 -17.15 12.43
N ALA A 276 -5.16 -18.40 12.25
CA ALA A 276 -5.41 -19.14 11.01
C ALA A 276 -6.90 -19.47 10.79
N TRP A 277 -7.71 -19.55 11.84
CA TRP A 277 -9.10 -20.03 11.75
C TRP A 277 -9.96 -19.12 10.87
N ARG A 278 -10.78 -19.70 10.00
CA ARG A 278 -11.75 -18.98 9.16
C ARG A 278 -12.96 -19.86 8.88
N ASP A 279 -14.10 -19.22 8.66
CA ASP A 279 -15.35 -19.84 8.21
C ASP A 279 -15.89 -19.00 7.03
N PRO A 280 -15.45 -19.30 5.79
CA PRO A 280 -15.81 -18.52 4.60
C PRO A 280 -17.26 -18.73 4.19
N CYS A 281 -17.89 -17.70 3.61
CA CYS A 281 -19.14 -17.88 2.90
C CYS A 281 -18.93 -18.76 1.65
N PRO A 282 -19.93 -19.56 1.24
CA PRO A 282 -19.86 -20.31 0.00
C PRO A 282 -19.83 -19.38 -1.22
N ASP A 283 -19.16 -19.85 -2.28
CA ASP A 283 -19.16 -19.24 -3.62
C ASP A 283 -20.54 -19.29 -4.30
#